data_AF-A0A6B0SW50-F1
#
_entry.id   AF-A0A6B0SW50-F1
#
_cell.length_a   1.000
_cell.length_b   1.000
_cell.length_c   1.000
_cell.angle_alpha   90.00
_cell.angle_beta   90.00
_cell.angle_gamma   90.00
#
_symmetry.space_group_name_H-M   'P 1'
#
loop_
_entity.id
_entity.type
_entity.pdbx_description
1 polymer ?
#
loop_
_entity_poly.entity_id
_entity_poly.type
_entity_poly.pdbx_seq_one_letter_code
_entity_poly.pdbx_strand_id
1 'polypeptide(L)'
;MYVDIQSLGEFSDLASQGADRAADALGQLADANVYVDVTDVTLMAAGDLRESFAGREFVGVEIGLQGGITGQTVMAFELDAAESLVDRLMPGGGDGEFVRSGVTEAGNIMTSGFIDGWADHLGVAIDMTPPAYVRATGTDILPDGAFDDDRQGVFMFESQVSSMDEELEFAIYMLPEYAGLTDMLGHEGPVGEAGDAVPVNKLPTFNRMTEQGAASAADNITMMTGTETDVDVSRLRFVPVQDVPAELGNETVAGTVFELHGDPSGYLAILFDEDSAEEVAGGMIPTETEPGIGDMEKGALRELGNIMTSGFIDGWANVLGTSIEHTPPQFVHDMGSAVMSPLVSRLGQTQDHAFIIDSTVRTPDGNVRCDIYALPDQRELAAALDRIEPAATDGGLPR
;
A
#
# COMPACT_ATOMS: atom_id res chain seq x y z
N MET A 1 19.50 -12.12 8.06
CA MET A 1 19.49 -10.76 8.62
C MET A 1 18.03 -10.39 8.81
N TYR A 2 17.67 -9.88 9.97
CA TYR A 2 16.30 -9.63 10.41
C TYR A 2 15.93 -8.17 10.13
N VAL A 3 14.82 -7.91 9.45
CA VAL A 3 14.12 -6.61 9.42
C VAL A 3 13.42 -6.48 10.74
N ASP A 4 13.76 -5.50 11.54
CA ASP A 4 12.89 -5.15 12.66
C ASP A 4 11.64 -4.46 12.09
N ILE A 5 10.46 -4.99 12.40
CA ILE A 5 9.23 -4.33 11.96
C ILE A 5 9.08 -2.98 12.67
N GLN A 6 9.66 -2.82 13.87
CA GLN A 6 9.78 -1.51 14.51
C GLN A 6 10.55 -0.53 13.64
N SER A 7 11.56 -0.98 12.89
CA SER A 7 12.29 -0.10 11.97
C SER A 7 11.42 0.35 10.80
N LEU A 8 10.51 -0.48 10.27
CA LEU A 8 9.50 -0.01 9.31
C LEU A 8 8.56 1.05 9.93
N GLY A 9 8.22 0.87 11.22
CA GLY A 9 7.65 1.87 12.14
C GLY A 9 8.36 3.20 12.05
N GLU A 10 9.62 3.17 12.42
CA GLU A 10 10.48 4.34 12.47
C GLU A 10 10.63 4.98 11.08
N PHE A 11 10.69 4.19 10.00
CA PHE A 11 10.71 4.71 8.63
C PHE A 11 9.41 5.41 8.24
N SER A 12 8.25 4.88 8.63
CA SER A 12 6.95 5.54 8.45
C SER A 12 6.89 6.85 9.25
N ASP A 13 7.34 6.86 10.50
CA ASP A 13 7.39 8.07 11.33
C ASP A 13 8.32 9.14 10.74
N LEU A 14 9.47 8.74 10.23
CA LEU A 14 10.42 9.64 9.55
C LEU A 14 9.85 10.15 8.22
N ALA A 15 9.12 9.30 7.51
CA ALA A 15 8.41 9.67 6.29
C ALA A 15 7.35 10.74 6.56
N SER A 16 6.52 10.50 7.57
CA SER A 16 5.48 11.43 8.03
C SER A 16 6.08 12.78 8.42
N GLN A 17 7.19 12.79 9.18
CA GLN A 17 7.89 14.04 9.52
C GLN A 17 8.48 14.76 8.29
N GLY A 18 8.95 14.00 7.29
CA GLY A 18 9.41 14.56 6.02
C GLY A 18 8.27 15.19 5.23
N ALA A 19 7.12 14.51 5.18
CA ALA A 19 5.89 15.01 4.59
C ALA A 19 5.37 16.26 5.31
N ASP A 20 5.43 16.34 6.63
CA ASP A 20 5.00 17.52 7.41
C ASP A 20 5.81 18.76 7.04
N ARG A 21 7.15 18.62 6.94
CA ARG A 21 8.03 19.72 6.53
C ARG A 21 7.74 20.16 5.10
N ALA A 22 7.36 19.23 4.25
CA ALA A 22 6.98 19.52 2.88
C ALA A 22 5.65 20.27 2.81
N ALA A 23 4.64 19.80 3.55
CA ALA A 23 3.35 20.46 3.69
C ALA A 23 3.54 21.89 4.21
N ASP A 24 4.39 22.09 5.23
CA ASP A 24 4.74 23.43 5.74
C ASP A 24 5.40 24.32 4.66
N ALA A 25 6.33 23.78 3.88
CA ALA A 25 7.01 24.53 2.82
C ALA A 25 6.06 24.87 1.66
N LEU A 26 5.22 23.91 1.24
CA LEU A 26 4.16 24.12 0.26
C LEU A 26 3.16 25.16 0.77
N GLY A 27 2.74 25.06 2.03
CA GLY A 27 1.84 26.03 2.66
C GLY A 27 2.42 27.44 2.71
N GLN A 28 3.71 27.59 2.98
CA GLN A 28 4.41 28.89 2.93
C GLN A 28 4.49 29.46 1.51
N LEU A 29 4.73 28.62 0.50
CA LEU A 29 4.75 29.04 -0.91
C LEU A 29 3.34 29.38 -1.42
N ALA A 30 2.33 28.65 -0.93
CA ALA A 30 0.92 28.79 -1.27
C ALA A 30 0.21 29.95 -0.58
N ASP A 31 0.77 30.43 0.53
CA ASP A 31 0.01 31.15 1.56
C ASP A 31 -1.27 30.40 1.96
N ALA A 32 -1.17 29.06 2.09
CA ALA A 32 -2.26 28.15 2.42
C ALA A 32 -1.91 27.27 3.62
N ASN A 33 -2.94 26.81 4.33
CA ASN A 33 -2.75 25.79 5.37
C ASN A 33 -2.80 24.42 4.70
N VAL A 34 -1.68 23.72 4.77
CA VAL A 34 -1.48 22.42 4.14
C VAL A 34 -1.08 21.47 5.27
N TYR A 35 -1.72 20.32 5.36
CA TYR A 35 -1.48 19.33 6.42
C TYR A 35 -1.31 17.95 5.80
N VAL A 36 -0.43 17.13 6.36
CA VAL A 36 -0.33 15.72 6.00
C VAL A 36 -1.48 14.98 6.69
N ASP A 37 -2.23 14.21 5.91
CA ASP A 37 -3.32 13.38 6.43
C ASP A 37 -2.81 12.00 6.79
N VAL A 38 -2.12 11.35 5.87
CA VAL A 38 -1.60 9.98 6.04
C VAL A 38 -0.23 9.86 5.37
N THR A 39 0.65 9.04 5.96
CA THR A 39 1.88 8.62 5.32
C THR A 39 2.14 7.15 5.55
N ASP A 40 2.15 6.40 4.45
CA ASP A 40 2.23 4.95 4.48
C ASP A 40 3.49 4.44 3.78
N VAL A 41 4.01 3.31 4.28
CA VAL A 41 5.08 2.57 3.61
C VAL A 41 4.46 1.41 2.87
N THR A 42 4.51 1.47 1.55
CA THR A 42 3.96 0.47 0.65
C THR A 42 5.11 -0.31 -0.01
N LEU A 43 5.02 -1.63 0.01
CA LEU A 43 5.85 -2.53 -0.77
C LEU A 43 5.00 -3.14 -1.89
N MET A 44 5.46 -2.97 -3.14
CA MET A 44 4.77 -3.50 -4.32
C MET A 44 5.67 -4.45 -5.12
N ALA A 45 5.05 -5.45 -5.74
CA ALA A 45 5.69 -6.22 -6.79
C ALA A 45 5.89 -5.36 -8.05
N ALA A 46 6.91 -5.69 -8.83
CA ALA A 46 7.22 -4.97 -10.06
C ALA A 46 6.11 -5.07 -11.13
N GLY A 47 5.26 -6.10 -11.06
CA GLY A 47 4.07 -6.24 -11.92
C GLY A 47 3.02 -5.18 -11.61
N ASP A 48 2.53 -5.18 -10.38
CA ASP A 48 1.51 -4.26 -9.84
C ASP A 48 1.93 -2.78 -9.98
N LEU A 49 3.23 -2.51 -9.87
CA LEU A 49 3.77 -1.17 -10.10
C LEU A 49 3.59 -0.70 -11.56
N ARG A 50 3.53 -1.60 -12.56
CA ARG A 50 3.28 -1.18 -13.95
C ARG A 50 1.84 -0.78 -14.17
N GLU A 51 0.92 -1.49 -13.53
CA GLU A 51 -0.52 -1.28 -13.65
C GLU A 51 -0.96 0.03 -13.02
N SER A 52 -0.49 0.31 -11.79
CA SER A 52 -0.74 1.58 -11.08
C SER A 52 -0.29 2.83 -11.84
N PHE A 53 0.68 2.71 -12.75
CA PHE A 53 1.20 3.81 -13.57
C PHE A 53 0.60 3.88 -14.97
N ALA A 54 -0.16 2.87 -15.41
CA ALA A 54 -0.59 2.75 -16.79
C ALA A 54 -1.46 3.94 -17.22
N GLY A 55 -1.08 4.59 -18.34
CA GLY A 55 -1.88 5.67 -18.96
C GLY A 55 -1.85 7.03 -18.23
N ARG A 56 -1.07 7.17 -17.14
CA ARG A 56 -0.93 8.41 -16.37
C ARG A 56 0.34 9.18 -16.77
N GLU A 57 0.30 10.51 -16.71
CA GLU A 57 1.48 11.36 -16.86
C GLU A 57 1.94 11.86 -15.50
N PHE A 58 3.25 11.85 -15.27
CA PHE A 58 3.85 12.26 -14.01
C PHE A 58 4.92 13.33 -14.21
N VAL A 59 5.05 14.18 -13.20
CA VAL A 59 6.16 15.13 -13.03
C VAL A 59 6.79 14.92 -11.66
N GLY A 60 8.09 15.17 -11.54
CA GLY A 60 8.78 14.78 -10.33
C GLY A 60 10.19 15.31 -10.19
N VAL A 61 10.84 14.87 -9.12
CA VAL A 61 12.22 15.19 -8.78
C VAL A 61 12.98 13.91 -8.48
N GLU A 62 14.02 13.66 -9.25
CA GLU A 62 14.96 12.56 -9.05
C GLU A 62 16.18 13.04 -8.25
N ILE A 63 16.55 12.26 -7.23
CA ILE A 63 17.73 12.47 -6.39
C ILE A 63 18.42 11.11 -6.18
N GLY A 64 19.72 11.07 -6.46
CA GLY A 64 20.58 9.94 -6.13
C GLY A 64 21.07 10.02 -4.69
N LEU A 65 21.13 8.86 -4.03
CA LEU A 65 21.61 8.69 -2.67
C LEU A 65 22.97 7.98 -2.67
N GLN A 66 23.89 8.43 -1.81
CA GLN A 66 25.22 7.84 -1.62
C GLN A 66 25.59 7.80 -0.14
N GLY A 67 26.48 6.89 0.25
CA GLY A 67 26.94 6.78 1.64
C GLY A 67 26.23 5.65 2.38
N GLY A 68 25.61 5.96 3.52
CA GLY A 68 24.91 4.98 4.35
C GLY A 68 23.74 4.30 3.65
N ILE A 69 23.13 4.98 2.68
CA ILE A 69 22.18 4.39 1.73
C ILE A 69 22.65 4.78 0.33
N THR A 70 22.69 3.79 -0.56
CA THR A 70 22.97 4.01 -1.98
C THR A 70 21.74 3.61 -2.79
N GLY A 71 21.33 4.45 -3.73
CA GLY A 71 20.13 4.21 -4.53
C GLY A 71 19.66 5.45 -5.26
N GLN A 72 18.44 5.37 -5.80
CA GLN A 72 17.76 6.51 -6.42
C GLN A 72 16.40 6.70 -5.76
N THR A 73 15.99 7.96 -5.65
CA THR A 73 14.68 8.38 -5.17
C THR A 73 14.05 9.26 -6.21
N VAL A 74 12.78 9.00 -6.53
CA VAL A 74 11.96 9.90 -7.32
C VAL A 74 10.75 10.28 -6.50
N MET A 75 10.56 11.57 -6.30
CA MET A 75 9.26 12.09 -5.93
C MET A 75 8.44 12.29 -7.19
N ALA A 76 7.24 11.70 -7.28
CA ALA A 76 6.37 11.91 -8.42
C ALA A 76 4.98 12.38 -8.01
N PHE A 77 4.45 13.27 -8.84
CA PHE A 77 3.11 13.82 -8.80
C PHE A 77 2.44 13.47 -10.12
N GLU A 78 1.15 13.14 -10.09
CA GLU A 78 0.36 13.16 -11.31
C GLU A 78 0.37 14.58 -11.91
N LEU A 79 0.49 14.66 -13.23
CA LEU A 79 0.60 15.92 -13.94
C LEU A 79 -0.60 16.84 -13.63
N ASP A 80 -1.81 16.30 -13.67
CA ASP A 80 -3.04 17.07 -13.43
C ASP A 80 -3.09 17.61 -11.99
N ALA A 81 -2.60 16.84 -11.01
CA ALA A 81 -2.50 17.25 -9.61
C ALA A 81 -1.44 18.35 -9.42
N ALA A 82 -0.27 18.20 -10.05
CA ALA A 82 0.81 19.18 -10.00
C ALA A 82 0.44 20.51 -10.69
N GLU A 83 -0.25 20.45 -11.83
CA GLU A 83 -0.75 21.63 -12.54
C GLU A 83 -1.82 22.35 -11.71
N SER A 84 -2.77 21.59 -11.13
CA SER A 84 -3.81 22.14 -10.24
C SER A 84 -3.22 22.84 -9.03
N LEU A 85 -2.16 22.27 -8.43
CA LEU A 85 -1.41 22.90 -7.36
C LEU A 85 -0.82 24.24 -7.84
N VAL A 86 -0.02 24.23 -8.90
CA VAL A 86 0.73 25.42 -9.36
C VAL A 86 -0.17 26.56 -9.81
N ASP A 87 -1.27 26.26 -10.52
CA ASP A 87 -2.22 27.27 -10.96
C ASP A 87 -2.89 28.02 -9.78
N ARG A 88 -2.97 27.38 -8.61
CA ARG A 88 -3.55 27.96 -7.38
C ARG A 88 -2.52 28.67 -6.54
N LEU A 89 -1.32 28.08 -6.41
CA LEU A 89 -0.17 28.72 -5.76
C LEU A 89 0.18 30.05 -6.45
N MET A 90 0.03 30.08 -7.78
CA MET A 90 0.39 31.22 -8.62
C MET A 90 -0.71 31.44 -9.67
N PRO A 91 -1.74 32.26 -9.39
CA PRO A 91 -2.81 32.54 -10.35
C PRO A 91 -2.26 33.18 -11.62
N GLY A 92 -2.31 32.46 -12.74
CA GLY A 92 -1.71 32.88 -14.03
C GLY A 92 -0.25 32.46 -14.21
N GLY A 93 0.25 31.55 -13.36
CA GLY A 93 1.57 30.94 -13.38
C GLY A 93 1.62 29.55 -14.01
N GLY A 94 0.57 29.08 -14.68
CA GLY A 94 0.52 27.78 -15.39
C GLY A 94 1.50 27.61 -16.56
N ASP A 95 2.50 28.49 -16.70
CA ASP A 95 3.62 28.23 -17.60
C ASP A 95 4.49 27.12 -16.98
N GLY A 96 4.81 26.08 -17.76
CA GLY A 96 5.52 24.88 -17.28
C GLY A 96 6.89 25.14 -16.62
N GLU A 97 7.46 26.34 -16.74
CA GLU A 97 8.68 26.74 -16.04
C GLU A 97 8.45 26.99 -14.54
N PHE A 98 7.29 27.52 -14.16
CA PHE A 98 6.91 27.69 -12.75
C PHE A 98 6.54 26.37 -12.10
N VAL A 99 5.81 25.50 -12.81
CA VAL A 99 5.52 24.12 -12.36
C VAL A 99 6.82 23.40 -12.06
N ARG A 100 7.77 23.45 -13.00
CA ARG A 100 9.09 22.85 -12.83
C ARG A 100 9.83 23.37 -11.61
N SER A 101 9.88 24.69 -11.42
CA SER A 101 10.60 25.29 -10.28
C SER A 101 9.92 24.96 -8.95
N GLY A 102 8.59 24.99 -8.88
CA GLY A 102 7.83 24.66 -7.68
C GLY A 102 7.99 23.21 -7.28
N VAL A 103 7.82 22.28 -8.23
CA VAL A 103 8.03 20.84 -8.02
C VAL A 103 9.47 20.55 -7.60
N THR A 104 10.46 21.20 -8.23
CA THR A 104 11.88 21.00 -7.88
C THR A 104 12.20 21.43 -6.45
N GLU A 105 11.70 22.59 -6.02
CA GLU A 105 11.93 23.10 -4.67
C GLU A 105 11.21 22.25 -3.61
N ALA A 106 9.94 21.92 -3.87
CA ALA A 106 9.17 21.04 -3.00
C ALA A 106 9.89 19.69 -2.84
N GLY A 107 10.21 19.02 -3.95
CA GLY A 107 10.88 17.73 -3.93
C GLY A 107 12.24 17.74 -3.24
N ASN A 108 13.01 18.83 -3.36
CA ASN A 108 14.27 18.98 -2.64
C ASN A 108 14.06 19.09 -1.12
N ILE A 109 13.09 19.88 -0.65
CA ILE A 109 12.78 20.05 0.78
C ILE A 109 12.29 18.74 1.38
N MET A 110 11.33 18.10 0.72
CA MET A 110 10.76 16.81 1.10
C MET A 110 11.85 15.74 1.23
N THR A 111 12.63 15.55 0.16
CA THR A 111 13.64 14.50 0.10
C THR A 111 14.74 14.76 1.11
N SER A 112 15.18 16.02 1.28
CA SER A 112 16.17 16.35 2.31
C SER A 112 15.65 16.04 3.71
N GLY A 113 14.42 16.43 4.03
CA GLY A 113 13.83 16.18 5.34
C GLY A 113 13.71 14.69 5.66
N PHE A 114 13.35 13.90 4.66
CA PHE A 114 13.24 12.46 4.73
C PHE A 114 14.60 11.77 4.90
N ILE A 115 15.58 12.11 4.05
CA ILE A 115 16.93 11.53 4.06
C ILE A 115 17.71 11.94 5.32
N ASP A 116 17.56 13.18 5.81
CA ASP A 116 18.18 13.63 7.06
C ASP A 116 17.64 12.83 8.26
N GLY A 117 16.33 12.57 8.29
CA GLY A 117 15.72 11.75 9.33
C GLY A 117 16.29 10.34 9.36
N TRP A 118 16.52 9.76 8.19
CA TRP A 118 17.13 8.45 8.05
C TRP A 118 18.60 8.43 8.44
N ALA A 119 19.37 9.44 8.02
CA ALA A 119 20.77 9.59 8.38
C ALA A 119 20.96 9.66 9.90
N ASP A 120 20.11 10.42 10.59
CA ASP A 120 20.10 10.53 12.04
C ASP A 120 19.73 9.21 12.72
N HIS A 121 18.70 8.52 12.22
CA HIS A 121 18.24 7.25 12.77
C HIS A 121 19.29 6.14 12.62
N LEU A 122 19.84 5.99 11.41
CA LEU A 122 20.85 4.98 11.09
C LEU A 122 22.24 5.35 11.64
N GLY A 123 22.44 6.60 12.08
CA GLY A 123 23.74 7.09 12.55
C GLY A 123 24.80 7.16 11.46
N VAL A 124 24.40 7.28 10.19
CA VAL A 124 25.27 7.30 9.01
C VAL A 124 24.99 8.54 8.17
N ALA A 125 26.02 9.06 7.51
CA ALA A 125 25.82 10.16 6.56
C ALA A 125 25.26 9.62 5.24
N ILE A 126 24.25 10.30 4.71
CA ILE A 126 23.68 10.05 3.38
C ILE A 126 23.87 11.32 2.56
N ASP A 127 24.66 11.24 1.50
CA ASP A 127 24.90 12.32 0.56
C ASP A 127 23.88 12.26 -0.58
N MET A 128 23.33 13.41 -0.96
CA MET A 128 22.36 13.54 -2.05
C MET A 128 22.98 14.18 -3.28
N THR A 129 22.61 13.71 -4.47
CA THR A 129 22.91 14.44 -5.72
C THR A 129 22.01 15.67 -5.84
N PRO A 130 22.38 16.68 -6.64
CA PRO A 130 21.47 17.78 -6.95
C PRO A 130 20.14 17.28 -7.53
N PRO A 131 18.99 17.87 -7.15
CA PRO A 131 17.67 17.45 -7.63
C PRO A 131 17.54 17.66 -9.14
N ALA A 132 17.02 16.64 -9.83
CA ALA A 132 16.77 16.67 -11.27
C ALA A 132 15.25 16.59 -11.53
N TYR A 133 14.70 17.63 -12.16
CA TYR A 133 13.31 17.59 -12.61
C TYR A 133 13.12 16.55 -13.70
N VAL A 134 12.11 15.69 -13.53
CA VAL A 134 11.71 14.65 -14.48
C VAL A 134 10.23 14.80 -14.85
N ARG A 135 9.90 14.44 -16.09
CA ARG A 135 8.51 14.31 -16.57
C ARG A 135 8.45 13.10 -17.48
N ALA A 136 7.52 12.20 -17.23
CA ALA A 136 7.43 10.95 -17.94
C ALA A 136 6.00 10.39 -17.92
N THR A 137 5.73 9.41 -18.78
CA THR A 137 4.43 8.73 -18.85
C THR A 137 4.58 7.33 -18.27
N GLY A 138 3.65 6.96 -17.41
CA GLY A 138 3.66 5.69 -16.69
C GLY A 138 4.99 5.42 -15.99
N THR A 139 5.49 4.20 -16.13
CA THR A 139 6.64 3.71 -15.36
C THR A 139 7.97 4.36 -15.72
N ASP A 140 8.03 5.14 -16.79
CA ASP A 140 9.25 5.85 -17.19
C ASP A 140 9.63 6.97 -16.19
N ILE A 141 8.76 7.32 -15.24
CA ILE A 141 9.06 8.23 -14.13
C ILE A 141 9.90 7.57 -13.04
N LEU A 142 9.86 6.24 -12.94
CA LEU A 142 10.55 5.50 -11.89
C LEU A 142 12.06 5.45 -12.17
N PRO A 143 12.90 5.39 -11.13
CA PRO A 143 14.34 5.30 -11.31
C PRO A 143 14.77 4.08 -12.12
N ASP A 144 15.91 4.22 -12.81
CA ASP A 144 16.52 3.13 -13.56
C ASP A 144 16.70 1.87 -12.69
N GLY A 145 16.33 0.73 -13.28
CA GLY A 145 16.41 -0.58 -12.63
C GLY A 145 15.20 -0.94 -11.76
N ALA A 146 14.15 -0.12 -11.69
CA ALA A 146 12.89 -0.45 -10.99
C ALA A 146 12.30 -1.83 -11.31
N PHE A 147 12.62 -2.33 -12.49
CA PHE A 147 12.07 -3.56 -13.05
C PHE A 147 13.14 -4.61 -13.38
N ASP A 148 14.33 -4.51 -12.79
CA ASP A 148 15.38 -5.51 -12.98
C ASP A 148 14.92 -6.89 -12.43
N ASP A 149 15.22 -7.97 -13.15
CA ASP A 149 14.73 -9.32 -12.86
C ASP A 149 15.14 -9.88 -11.47
N ASP A 150 16.20 -9.33 -10.87
CA ASP A 150 16.71 -9.70 -9.55
C ASP A 150 16.12 -8.88 -8.40
N ARG A 151 15.27 -7.88 -8.69
CA ARG A 151 14.61 -7.07 -7.66
C ARG A 151 13.39 -7.76 -7.06
N GLN A 152 13.24 -7.56 -5.75
CA GLN A 152 12.23 -8.23 -4.93
C GLN A 152 11.02 -7.33 -4.62
N GLY A 153 11.03 -6.07 -5.04
CA GLY A 153 9.95 -5.09 -4.87
C GLY A 153 10.46 -3.66 -4.89
N VAL A 154 9.54 -2.70 -4.95
CA VAL A 154 9.82 -1.26 -4.85
C VAL A 154 9.21 -0.72 -3.56
N PHE A 155 10.00 0.04 -2.80
CA PHE A 155 9.51 0.75 -1.62
C PHE A 155 8.92 2.09 -2.06
N MET A 156 7.71 2.33 -1.63
CA MET A 156 6.97 3.54 -1.93
C MET A 156 6.51 4.14 -0.61
N PHE A 157 6.77 5.43 -0.46
CA PHE A 157 6.24 6.22 0.65
C PHE A 157 5.17 7.11 0.05
N GLU A 158 3.92 6.75 0.26
CA GLU A 158 2.76 7.52 -0.19
C GLU A 158 2.41 8.51 0.92
N SER A 159 2.26 9.78 0.58
CA SER A 159 1.81 10.78 1.52
C SER A 159 0.66 11.57 0.91
N GLN A 160 -0.45 11.57 1.63
CA GLN A 160 -1.59 12.39 1.28
C GLN A 160 -1.54 13.69 2.08
N VAL A 161 -1.77 14.80 1.39
CA VAL A 161 -1.69 16.14 1.97
C VAL A 161 -2.93 16.92 1.58
N SER A 162 -3.72 17.37 2.55
CA SER A 162 -4.91 18.18 2.30
C SER A 162 -4.71 19.66 2.61
N SER A 163 -5.53 20.47 1.94
CA SER A 163 -5.80 21.87 2.23
C SER A 163 -7.33 22.08 2.20
N MET A 164 -7.82 23.18 2.77
CA MET A 164 -9.22 23.45 3.17
C MET A 164 -10.34 23.03 2.21
N ASP A 165 -10.08 22.82 0.91
CA ASP A 165 -11.04 22.38 -0.10
C ASP A 165 -10.52 21.28 -1.05
N GLU A 166 -9.27 20.78 -0.90
CA GLU A 166 -8.67 19.76 -1.79
C GLU A 166 -7.65 18.86 -1.10
N GLU A 167 -7.65 17.59 -1.51
CA GLU A 167 -6.62 16.60 -1.22
C GLU A 167 -5.60 16.57 -2.36
N LEU A 168 -4.34 16.76 -2.02
CA LEU A 168 -3.19 16.57 -2.90
C LEU A 168 -2.49 15.27 -2.49
N GLU A 169 -2.38 14.34 -3.42
CA GLU A 169 -1.63 13.11 -3.21
C GLU A 169 -0.27 13.21 -3.91
N PHE A 170 0.79 12.80 -3.22
CA PHE A 170 2.08 12.57 -3.85
C PHE A 170 2.76 11.34 -3.26
N ALA A 171 3.64 10.76 -4.06
CA ALA A 171 4.38 9.58 -3.65
C ALA A 171 5.87 9.78 -3.85
N ILE A 172 6.64 9.35 -2.84
CA ILE A 172 8.09 9.22 -2.90
C ILE A 172 8.42 7.77 -3.20
N TYR A 173 8.87 7.54 -4.43
CA TYR A 173 9.35 6.25 -4.89
C TYR A 173 10.82 6.13 -4.54
N MET A 174 11.14 5.07 -3.79
CA MET A 174 12.52 4.81 -3.44
C MET A 174 12.99 3.44 -3.90
N LEU A 175 14.12 3.48 -4.58
CA LEU A 175 14.79 2.31 -5.12
C LEU A 175 16.20 2.23 -4.50
N PRO A 176 16.31 1.81 -3.23
CA PRO A 176 17.61 1.55 -2.65
C PRO A 176 18.27 0.36 -3.36
N GLU A 177 19.60 0.35 -3.43
CA GLU A 177 20.35 -0.85 -3.79
C GLU A 177 20.15 -1.93 -2.72
N TYR A 178 20.24 -3.21 -3.08
CA TYR A 178 20.02 -4.32 -2.15
C TYR A 178 20.86 -4.22 -0.87
N ALA A 179 22.13 -3.82 -1.00
CA ALA A 179 23.01 -3.62 0.15
C ALA A 179 22.54 -2.46 1.05
N GLY A 180 22.13 -1.33 0.44
CA GLY A 180 21.58 -0.19 1.15
C GLY A 180 20.25 -0.52 1.84
N LEU A 181 19.40 -1.32 1.20
CA LEU A 181 18.15 -1.82 1.79
C LEU A 181 18.42 -2.74 2.98
N THR A 182 19.40 -3.64 2.88
CA THR A 182 19.75 -4.53 3.99
C THR A 182 20.35 -3.79 5.16
N ASP A 183 21.14 -2.75 4.91
CA ASP A 183 21.71 -1.91 5.98
C ASP A 183 20.64 -0.99 6.60
N MET A 184 19.71 -0.47 5.79
CA MET A 184 18.57 0.33 6.23
C MET A 184 17.62 -0.48 7.13
N LEU A 185 17.28 -1.69 6.72
CA LEU A 185 16.33 -2.55 7.46
C LEU A 185 17.02 -3.42 8.52
N GLY A 186 18.35 -3.46 8.54
CA GLY A 186 19.13 -4.33 9.42
C GLY A 186 19.37 -3.71 10.78
N HIS A 187 18.95 -4.38 11.86
CA HIS A 187 19.26 -3.93 13.21
C HIS A 187 20.61 -4.48 13.72
N GLU A 188 21.52 -3.60 14.19
CA GLU A 188 22.68 -3.96 15.02
C GLU A 188 22.33 -3.86 16.52
N GLY A 189 21.43 -4.71 17.01
CA GLY A 189 21.05 -4.76 18.44
C GLY A 189 20.57 -6.14 18.87
N PRO A 190 20.51 -6.44 20.18
CA PRO A 190 19.97 -7.70 20.64
C PRO A 190 18.54 -7.79 20.16
N VAL A 191 18.23 -8.81 19.34
CA VAL A 191 16.88 -9.14 18.87
C VAL A 191 15.93 -8.92 20.05
N GLY A 192 14.96 -8.01 19.88
CA GLY A 192 13.87 -7.83 20.83
C GLY A 192 13.19 -9.16 21.13
N GLU A 193 12.26 -9.20 22.09
CA GLU A 193 11.54 -10.43 22.40
C GLU A 193 11.08 -11.15 21.12
N ALA A 194 11.35 -12.46 21.02
CA ALA A 194 11.14 -13.24 19.80
C ALA A 194 9.74 -12.97 19.21
N GLY A 195 9.68 -12.35 18.03
CA GLY A 195 8.42 -12.04 17.34
C GLY A 195 8.37 -10.70 16.59
N ASP A 196 9.29 -9.75 16.84
CA ASP A 196 9.16 -8.40 16.25
C ASP A 196 9.99 -8.18 14.97
N ALA A 197 10.74 -9.19 14.52
CA ALA A 197 11.66 -9.05 13.39
C ALA A 197 11.46 -10.13 12.30
N VAL A 198 11.31 -9.71 11.04
CA VAL A 198 11.12 -10.53 9.84
C VAL A 198 12.37 -10.49 8.97
N PRO A 199 13.01 -11.61 8.59
CA PRO A 199 14.19 -11.54 7.73
C PRO A 199 13.96 -10.85 6.37
N VAL A 200 14.84 -9.94 5.92
CA VAL A 200 14.67 -9.16 4.65
C VAL A 200 14.45 -10.09 3.46
N ASN A 201 15.14 -11.23 3.47
CA ASN A 201 15.01 -12.28 2.45
C ASN A 201 13.66 -13.03 2.49
N LYS A 202 12.73 -12.63 3.35
CA LYS A 202 11.35 -13.13 3.43
C LYS A 202 10.34 -12.19 2.83
N LEU A 203 10.74 -10.97 2.45
CA LEU A 203 9.87 -10.06 1.71
C LEU A 203 9.24 -10.70 0.46
N PRO A 204 9.94 -11.53 -0.34
CA PRO A 204 9.32 -12.26 -1.45
C PRO A 204 8.23 -13.26 -1.02
N THR A 205 8.22 -13.69 0.24
CA THR A 205 7.17 -14.57 0.76
C THR A 205 5.89 -13.79 0.99
N PHE A 206 5.95 -12.50 1.38
CA PHE A 206 4.78 -11.63 1.42
C PHE A 206 4.15 -11.47 0.04
N ASN A 207 4.94 -11.10 -0.97
CA ASN A 207 4.41 -10.94 -2.33
C ASN A 207 3.70 -12.21 -2.80
N ARG A 208 4.30 -13.39 -2.57
CA ARG A 208 3.64 -14.66 -2.91
C ARG A 208 2.35 -14.92 -2.13
N MET A 209 2.30 -14.59 -0.84
CA MET A 209 1.06 -14.72 -0.03
C MET A 209 -0.05 -13.82 -0.59
N THR A 210 0.31 -12.58 -0.89
CA THR A 210 -0.56 -11.53 -1.40
C THR A 210 -1.06 -11.86 -2.81
N GLU A 211 -0.17 -12.24 -3.73
CA GLU A 211 -0.49 -12.71 -5.10
C GLU A 211 -1.39 -13.96 -5.07
N GLN A 212 -1.02 -14.99 -4.28
CA GLN A 212 -1.79 -16.24 -4.25
C GLN A 212 -3.16 -16.07 -3.60
N GLY A 213 -3.25 -15.24 -2.55
CA GLY A 213 -4.51 -14.92 -1.89
C GLY A 213 -5.45 -14.16 -2.82
N ALA A 214 -4.95 -13.09 -3.45
CA ALA A 214 -5.73 -12.26 -4.36
C ALA A 214 -6.20 -13.03 -5.60
N ALA A 215 -5.31 -13.83 -6.22
CA ALA A 215 -5.66 -14.65 -7.38
C ALA A 215 -6.78 -15.65 -7.05
N SER A 216 -6.71 -16.28 -5.87
CA SER A 216 -7.77 -17.20 -5.41
C SER A 216 -9.11 -16.48 -5.21
N ALA A 217 -9.10 -15.23 -4.74
CA ALA A 217 -10.32 -14.43 -4.61
C ALA A 217 -10.89 -14.03 -5.99
N ALA A 218 -10.04 -13.63 -6.94
CA ALA A 218 -10.44 -13.34 -8.31
C ALA A 218 -11.08 -14.55 -9.00
N ASP A 219 -10.45 -15.73 -8.91
CA ASP A 219 -11.01 -16.98 -9.46
C ASP A 219 -12.42 -17.27 -8.91
N ASN A 220 -12.65 -16.98 -7.62
CA ASN A 220 -13.96 -17.16 -6.98
C ASN A 220 -15.00 -16.17 -7.49
N ILE A 221 -14.64 -14.90 -7.69
CA ILE A 221 -15.54 -13.90 -8.29
C ILE A 221 -15.87 -14.32 -9.72
N THR A 222 -14.87 -14.69 -10.52
CA THR A 222 -15.06 -15.19 -11.90
C THR A 222 -16.02 -16.38 -11.94
N MET A 223 -15.88 -17.33 -11.01
CA MET A 223 -16.74 -18.51 -10.95
C MET A 223 -18.20 -18.14 -10.64
N MET A 224 -18.44 -17.08 -9.87
CA MET A 224 -19.76 -16.66 -9.41
C MET A 224 -20.46 -15.72 -10.39
N THR A 225 -19.73 -14.77 -10.97
CA THR A 225 -20.28 -13.79 -11.93
C THR A 225 -20.30 -14.34 -13.36
N GLY A 226 -19.44 -15.32 -13.67
CA GLY A 226 -19.24 -15.83 -15.02
C GLY A 226 -18.43 -14.88 -15.91
N THR A 227 -17.91 -13.78 -15.36
CA THR A 227 -17.08 -12.79 -16.05
C THR A 227 -15.65 -12.94 -15.55
N GLU A 228 -14.68 -13.04 -16.47
CA GLU A 228 -13.26 -13.06 -16.09
C GLU A 228 -12.93 -11.82 -15.26
N THR A 229 -12.27 -12.02 -14.13
CA THR A 229 -11.75 -10.95 -13.25
C THR A 229 -10.25 -11.10 -13.11
N ASP A 230 -9.56 -9.96 -12.99
CA ASP A 230 -8.13 -9.93 -12.74
C ASP A 230 -7.83 -9.22 -11.41
N VAL A 231 -6.70 -9.57 -10.82
CA VAL A 231 -6.14 -8.85 -9.67
C VAL A 231 -5.42 -7.64 -10.24
N ASP A 232 -5.99 -6.46 -10.01
CA ASP A 232 -5.51 -5.16 -10.52
C ASP A 232 -4.28 -4.71 -9.72
N VAL A 233 -4.36 -4.79 -8.39
CA VAL A 233 -3.30 -4.31 -7.50
C VAL A 233 -3.21 -5.19 -6.28
N SER A 234 -1.99 -5.44 -5.81
CA SER A 234 -1.70 -6.15 -4.57
C SER A 234 -0.56 -5.46 -3.82
N ARG A 235 -0.86 -4.94 -2.63
CA ARG A 235 0.07 -4.10 -1.88
C ARG A 235 0.22 -4.61 -0.45
N LEU A 236 1.46 -4.54 0.05
CA LEU A 236 1.72 -4.66 1.47
C LEU A 236 1.98 -3.25 2.01
N ARG A 237 1.09 -2.77 2.85
CA ARG A 237 1.18 -1.48 3.51
C ARG A 237 1.52 -1.64 4.98
N PHE A 238 2.29 -0.70 5.47
CA PHE A 238 2.63 -0.58 6.87
C PHE A 238 2.24 0.83 7.32
N VAL A 239 1.23 0.88 8.18
CA VAL A 239 0.44 2.08 8.50
C VAL A 239 0.28 2.17 10.01
N PRO A 240 0.38 3.35 10.64
CA PRO A 240 0.02 3.50 12.04
C PRO A 240 -1.43 3.06 12.27
N VAL A 241 -1.70 2.27 13.32
CA VAL A 241 -3.02 1.62 13.48
C VAL A 241 -4.15 2.65 13.45
N GLN A 242 -3.96 3.82 14.05
CA GLN A 242 -4.97 4.88 14.08
C GLN A 242 -5.35 5.45 12.70
N ASP A 243 -4.49 5.34 11.69
CA ASP A 243 -4.66 5.98 10.38
C ASP A 243 -5.33 5.03 9.36
N VAL A 244 -5.34 3.73 9.65
CA VAL A 244 -6.00 2.69 8.83
C VAL A 244 -7.46 3.00 8.45
N PRO A 245 -8.32 3.58 9.31
CA PRO A 245 -9.68 3.94 8.89
C PRO A 245 -9.73 5.04 7.83
N ALA A 246 -8.76 5.97 7.81
CA ALA A 246 -8.71 7.04 6.82
C ALA A 246 -8.43 6.49 5.41
N GLU A 247 -7.61 5.44 5.33
CA GLU A 247 -7.23 4.76 4.08
C GLU A 247 -8.41 4.19 3.28
N LEU A 248 -9.50 3.81 3.94
CA LEU A 248 -10.69 3.30 3.25
C LEU A 248 -11.68 4.40 2.87
N GLY A 249 -11.39 5.65 3.24
CA GLY A 249 -12.22 6.80 2.92
C GLY A 249 -13.61 6.77 3.55
N ASN A 250 -14.45 7.68 3.07
CA ASN A 250 -15.82 7.88 3.55
C ASN A 250 -16.89 7.37 2.56
N GLU A 251 -16.47 6.63 1.53
CA GLU A 251 -17.39 6.00 0.59
C GLU A 251 -18.18 4.88 1.29
N THR A 252 -19.44 4.72 0.90
CA THR A 252 -20.28 3.65 1.44
C THR A 252 -19.89 2.35 0.76
N VAL A 253 -19.55 1.34 1.56
CA VAL A 253 -19.13 0.02 1.09
C VAL A 253 -20.04 -1.04 1.68
N ALA A 254 -20.22 -2.14 0.96
CA ALA A 254 -20.94 -3.32 1.42
C ALA A 254 -20.06 -4.55 1.29
N GLY A 255 -20.16 -5.47 2.25
CA GLY A 255 -19.33 -6.66 2.22
C GLY A 255 -19.32 -7.44 3.52
N THR A 256 -18.19 -8.07 3.80
CA THR A 256 -18.04 -9.00 4.91
C THR A 256 -16.72 -8.84 5.63
N VAL A 257 -16.77 -9.01 6.95
CA VAL A 257 -15.61 -8.98 7.85
C VAL A 257 -15.51 -10.30 8.60
N PHE A 258 -14.28 -10.77 8.78
CA PHE A 258 -13.92 -12.03 9.42
C PHE A 258 -12.83 -11.79 10.44
N GLU A 259 -12.92 -12.50 11.57
CA GLU A 259 -11.82 -12.62 12.52
C GLU A 259 -11.06 -13.92 12.20
N LEU A 260 -9.75 -13.82 12.10
CA LEU A 260 -8.83 -14.90 11.82
C LEU A 260 -8.30 -15.48 13.12
N HIS A 261 -8.18 -16.80 13.17
CA HIS A 261 -7.66 -17.56 14.30
C HIS A 261 -6.58 -18.51 13.82
N GLY A 262 -5.44 -18.53 14.51
CA GLY A 262 -4.29 -19.36 14.13
C GLY A 262 -3.04 -18.50 14.05
N ASP A 263 -2.07 -18.92 13.23
CA ASP A 263 -0.82 -18.20 13.04
C ASP A 263 -0.71 -17.76 11.56
N PRO A 264 -0.95 -16.48 11.21
CA PRO A 264 -1.38 -15.38 12.08
C PRO A 264 -2.89 -15.33 12.32
N SER A 265 -3.28 -14.81 13.50
CA SER A 265 -4.61 -14.27 13.77
C SER A 265 -4.74 -12.86 13.20
N GLY A 266 -5.91 -12.24 13.32
CA GLY A 266 -6.16 -10.89 12.82
C GLY A 266 -7.55 -10.76 12.21
N TYR A 267 -7.67 -9.94 11.17
CA TYR A 267 -8.94 -9.70 10.50
C TYR A 267 -8.80 -9.74 8.98
N LEU A 268 -9.88 -10.09 8.31
CA LEU A 268 -10.03 -9.96 6.86
C LEU A 268 -11.34 -9.24 6.56
N ALA A 269 -11.30 -8.22 5.72
CA ALA A 269 -12.47 -7.55 5.19
C ALA A 269 -12.49 -7.72 3.67
N ILE A 270 -13.66 -8.00 3.12
CA ILE A 270 -13.89 -8.01 1.68
C ILE A 270 -15.05 -7.09 1.39
N LEU A 271 -14.76 -6.03 0.65
CA LEU A 271 -15.59 -4.85 0.51
C LEU A 271 -15.79 -4.52 -0.97
N PHE A 272 -17.00 -4.09 -1.28
CA PHE A 272 -17.41 -3.65 -2.60
C PHE A 272 -18.00 -2.25 -2.44
N ASP A 273 -17.83 -1.40 -3.45
CA ASP A 273 -18.71 -0.23 -3.59
C ASP A 273 -20.16 -0.69 -3.80
N GLU A 274 -21.13 0.21 -3.58
CA GLU A 274 -22.55 -0.16 -3.62
C GLU A 274 -22.99 -0.73 -4.97
N ASP A 275 -22.52 -0.15 -6.08
CA ASP A 275 -22.88 -0.59 -7.43
C ASP A 275 -22.30 -1.99 -7.71
N SER A 276 -21.04 -2.22 -7.36
CA SER A 276 -20.38 -3.52 -7.45
C SER A 276 -21.05 -4.58 -6.57
N ALA A 277 -21.47 -4.21 -5.36
CA ALA A 277 -22.15 -5.12 -4.44
C ALA A 277 -23.51 -5.59 -5.00
N GLU A 278 -24.28 -4.68 -5.59
CA GLU A 278 -25.55 -4.98 -6.23
C GLU A 278 -25.37 -5.85 -7.47
N GLU A 279 -24.40 -5.52 -8.33
CA GLU A 279 -24.12 -6.27 -9.57
C GLU A 279 -23.71 -7.73 -9.26
N VAL A 280 -22.76 -7.91 -8.34
CA VAL A 280 -22.28 -9.25 -7.97
C VAL A 280 -23.36 -10.05 -7.26
N ALA A 281 -24.09 -9.45 -6.32
CA ALA A 281 -25.19 -10.11 -5.65
C ALA A 281 -26.31 -10.50 -6.62
N GLY A 282 -26.67 -9.60 -7.54
CA GLY A 282 -27.67 -9.83 -8.58
C GLY A 282 -27.28 -10.99 -9.51
N GLY A 283 -26.00 -11.09 -9.89
CA GLY A 283 -25.48 -12.19 -10.70
C GLY A 283 -25.61 -13.57 -10.02
N MET A 284 -25.56 -13.61 -8.68
CA MET A 284 -25.69 -14.85 -7.90
C MET A 284 -27.15 -15.26 -7.66
N ILE A 285 -28.10 -14.32 -7.77
CA ILE A 285 -29.51 -14.55 -7.46
C ILE A 285 -30.27 -14.93 -8.74
N PRO A 286 -30.90 -16.11 -8.81
CA PRO A 286 -31.57 -16.57 -10.04
C PRO A 286 -32.84 -15.81 -10.44
N THR A 287 -33.24 -14.78 -9.69
CA THR A 287 -34.53 -14.08 -9.81
C THR A 287 -34.29 -12.58 -9.78
N GLU A 288 -35.09 -11.82 -10.51
CA GLU A 288 -35.06 -10.35 -10.45
C GLU A 288 -35.37 -9.89 -9.01
N THR A 289 -34.43 -9.18 -8.41
CA THR A 289 -34.61 -8.52 -7.11
C THR A 289 -34.90 -7.03 -7.29
N GLU A 290 -35.42 -6.41 -6.24
CA GLU A 290 -35.57 -4.95 -6.23
C GLU A 290 -34.17 -4.31 -6.15
N PRO A 291 -33.96 -3.12 -6.74
CA PRO A 291 -32.70 -2.39 -6.60
C PRO A 291 -32.33 -2.18 -5.13
N GLY A 292 -31.04 -2.26 -4.79
CA GLY A 292 -30.57 -2.14 -3.42
C GLY A 292 -30.16 -3.45 -2.74
N ILE A 293 -29.42 -3.31 -1.63
CA ILE A 293 -28.89 -4.42 -0.85
C ILE A 293 -29.93 -4.91 0.19
N GLY A 294 -30.81 -5.81 -0.25
CA GLY A 294 -31.82 -6.49 0.57
C GLY A 294 -31.28 -7.71 1.34
N ASP A 295 -32.19 -8.49 1.94
CA ASP A 295 -31.81 -9.69 2.71
C ASP A 295 -31.23 -10.80 1.82
N MET A 296 -31.65 -10.88 0.56
CA MET A 296 -31.17 -11.88 -0.38
C MET A 296 -29.76 -11.54 -0.88
N GLU A 297 -29.53 -10.27 -1.20
CA GLU A 297 -28.24 -9.71 -1.59
C GLU A 297 -27.23 -9.85 -0.44
N LYS A 298 -27.64 -9.55 0.79
CA LYS A 298 -26.83 -9.80 2.00
C LYS A 298 -26.46 -11.27 2.15
N GLY A 299 -27.37 -12.17 1.82
CA GLY A 299 -27.11 -13.62 1.82
C GLY A 299 -26.07 -14.01 0.78
N ALA A 300 -26.21 -13.51 -0.44
CA ALA A 300 -25.28 -13.75 -1.54
C ALA A 300 -23.88 -13.21 -1.22
N LEU A 301 -23.78 -11.97 -0.74
CA LEU A 301 -22.52 -11.34 -0.34
C LEU A 301 -21.85 -12.07 0.83
N ARG A 302 -22.62 -12.61 1.78
CA ARG A 302 -22.07 -13.46 2.85
C ARG A 302 -21.48 -14.76 2.33
N GLU A 303 -22.15 -15.41 1.39
CA GLU A 303 -21.67 -16.66 0.80
C GLU A 303 -20.40 -16.40 -0.04
N LEU A 304 -20.44 -15.37 -0.88
CA LEU A 304 -19.28 -14.97 -1.66
C LEU A 304 -18.11 -14.59 -0.77
N GLY A 305 -18.34 -13.75 0.24
CA GLY A 305 -17.34 -13.36 1.22
C GLY A 305 -16.70 -14.57 1.89
N ASN A 306 -17.50 -15.58 2.28
CA ASN A 306 -17.01 -16.80 2.90
C ASN A 306 -16.12 -17.63 1.95
N ILE A 307 -16.51 -17.73 0.68
CA ILE A 307 -15.76 -18.44 -0.36
C ILE A 307 -14.43 -17.74 -0.64
N MET A 308 -14.46 -16.41 -0.86
CA MET A 308 -13.27 -15.61 -1.12
C MET A 308 -12.31 -15.64 0.07
N THR A 309 -12.83 -15.53 1.29
CA THR A 309 -12.05 -15.62 2.54
C THR A 309 -11.34 -16.97 2.66
N SER A 310 -12.06 -18.05 2.39
CA SER A 310 -11.47 -19.40 2.43
C SER A 310 -10.32 -19.52 1.43
N GLY A 311 -10.51 -19.08 0.18
CA GLY A 311 -9.47 -19.12 -0.85
C GLY A 311 -8.25 -18.24 -0.52
N PHE A 312 -8.50 -17.02 -0.01
CA PHE A 312 -7.44 -16.09 0.37
C PHE A 312 -6.60 -16.66 1.53
N ILE A 313 -7.27 -17.15 2.58
CA ILE A 313 -6.62 -17.73 3.75
C ILE A 313 -5.90 -19.03 3.41
N ASP A 314 -6.47 -19.88 2.56
CA ASP A 314 -5.81 -21.10 2.09
C ASP A 314 -4.52 -20.76 1.33
N GLY A 315 -4.51 -19.68 0.54
CA GLY A 315 -3.31 -19.14 -0.09
C GLY A 315 -2.22 -18.83 0.92
N TRP A 316 -2.57 -18.10 1.98
CA TRP A 316 -1.65 -17.77 3.08
C TRP A 316 -1.16 -19.00 3.84
N ALA A 317 -2.09 -19.87 4.22
CA ALA A 317 -1.82 -21.09 4.97
C ALA A 317 -0.82 -22.00 4.23
N ASN A 318 -0.97 -22.12 2.90
CA ASN A 318 -0.07 -22.87 2.04
C ASN A 318 1.34 -22.28 1.99
N VAL A 319 1.46 -20.95 1.86
CA VAL A 319 2.77 -20.28 1.82
C VAL A 319 3.47 -20.33 3.17
N LEU A 320 2.72 -20.12 4.26
CA LEU A 320 3.22 -20.13 5.63
C LEU A 320 3.46 -21.54 6.20
N GLY A 321 2.88 -22.58 5.57
CA GLY A 321 2.92 -23.95 6.08
C GLY A 321 2.16 -24.12 7.40
N THR A 322 1.10 -23.35 7.59
CA THR A 322 0.29 -23.26 8.81
C THR A 322 -1.19 -23.56 8.53
N SER A 323 -2.04 -23.51 9.54
CA SER A 323 -3.49 -23.52 9.39
C SER A 323 -4.07 -22.26 10.02
N ILE A 324 -4.93 -21.58 9.27
CA ILE A 324 -5.64 -20.40 9.72
C ILE A 324 -7.13 -20.70 9.56
N GLU A 325 -7.88 -20.53 10.63
CA GLU A 325 -9.34 -20.62 10.65
C GLU A 325 -9.92 -19.20 10.68
N HIS A 326 -11.20 -19.06 10.32
CA HIS A 326 -11.89 -17.79 10.39
C HIS A 326 -13.30 -17.95 10.98
N THR A 327 -13.83 -16.87 11.53
CA THR A 327 -15.21 -16.82 11.99
C THR A 327 -16.20 -16.85 10.82
N PRO A 328 -17.49 -17.12 11.05
CA PRO A 328 -18.53 -16.85 10.05
C PRO A 328 -18.53 -15.36 9.61
N PRO A 329 -18.98 -15.05 8.37
CA PRO A 329 -18.99 -13.69 7.83
C PRO A 329 -19.89 -12.75 8.64
N GLN A 330 -19.33 -11.62 9.09
CA GLN A 330 -20.11 -10.49 9.58
C GLN A 330 -20.39 -9.54 8.42
N PHE A 331 -21.66 -9.41 8.03
CA PHE A 331 -22.04 -8.47 6.98
C PHE A 331 -21.95 -7.03 7.48
N VAL A 332 -21.39 -6.16 6.64
CA VAL A 332 -21.26 -4.72 6.88
C VAL A 332 -21.79 -3.94 5.68
N HIS A 333 -22.40 -2.78 5.95
CA HIS A 333 -22.85 -1.81 4.96
C HIS A 333 -22.85 -0.43 5.62
N ASP A 334 -21.74 0.27 5.49
CA ASP A 334 -21.47 1.57 6.14
C ASP A 334 -20.32 2.27 5.40
N MET A 335 -19.91 3.44 5.85
CA MET A 335 -18.69 4.10 5.37
C MET A 335 -17.47 3.21 5.62
N GLY A 336 -16.53 3.14 4.67
CA GLY A 336 -15.30 2.33 4.78
C GLY A 336 -14.54 2.57 6.10
N SER A 337 -14.37 3.83 6.48
CA SER A 337 -13.78 4.23 7.77
C SER A 337 -14.53 3.69 9.00
N ALA A 338 -15.87 3.65 8.94
CA ALA A 338 -16.71 3.12 10.01
C ALA A 338 -16.65 1.59 10.10
N VAL A 339 -16.45 0.91 8.97
CA VAL A 339 -16.23 -0.56 8.91
C VAL A 339 -14.89 -0.93 9.57
N MET A 340 -13.83 -0.15 9.33
CA MET A 340 -12.49 -0.45 9.84
C MET A 340 -12.25 -0.04 11.29
N SER A 341 -12.88 1.04 11.74
CA SER A 341 -12.68 1.58 13.09
C SER A 341 -12.77 0.54 14.23
N PRO A 342 -13.74 -0.39 14.25
CA PRO A 342 -13.81 -1.43 15.28
C PRO A 342 -12.68 -2.47 15.20
N LEU A 343 -12.17 -2.78 14.00
CA LEU A 343 -11.09 -3.74 13.79
C LEU A 343 -9.77 -3.16 14.29
N VAL A 344 -9.51 -1.93 13.85
CA VAL A 344 -8.39 -1.09 14.23
C VAL A 344 -8.33 -0.89 15.75
N SER A 345 -9.46 -0.60 16.40
CA SER A 345 -9.52 -0.43 17.86
C SER A 345 -9.15 -1.71 18.64
N ARG A 346 -9.30 -2.90 18.05
CA ARG A 346 -8.87 -4.16 18.66
C ARG A 346 -7.39 -4.43 18.41
N LEU A 347 -6.92 -4.23 17.18
CA LEU A 347 -5.50 -4.37 16.82
C LEU A 347 -4.64 -3.38 17.61
N GLY A 348 -5.10 -2.14 17.77
CA GLY A 348 -4.40 -1.08 18.52
C GLY A 348 -4.22 -1.35 20.01
N GLN A 349 -4.75 -2.46 20.53
CA GLN A 349 -4.49 -2.90 21.92
C GLN A 349 -3.18 -3.69 22.04
N THR A 350 -2.69 -4.26 20.94
CA THR A 350 -1.52 -5.15 20.93
C THR A 350 -0.37 -4.62 20.07
N GLN A 351 -0.64 -3.71 19.13
CA GLN A 351 0.35 -3.17 18.19
C GLN A 351 0.10 -1.68 17.90
N ASP A 352 1.16 -0.91 17.69
CA ASP A 352 1.10 0.52 17.33
C ASP A 352 0.97 0.74 15.81
N HIS A 353 1.40 -0.25 15.01
CA HIS A 353 1.31 -0.25 13.56
C HIS A 353 0.54 -1.46 13.04
N ALA A 354 -0.08 -1.34 11.87
CA ALA A 354 -0.80 -2.38 11.16
C ALA A 354 -0.04 -2.78 9.90
N PHE A 355 0.16 -4.08 9.72
CA PHE A 355 0.36 -4.63 8.39
C PHE A 355 -0.99 -4.77 7.72
N ILE A 356 -1.13 -4.15 6.56
CA ILE A 356 -2.32 -4.28 5.73
C ILE A 356 -1.88 -4.88 4.42
N ILE A 357 -2.49 -6.00 4.07
CA ILE A 357 -2.42 -6.50 2.72
C ILE A 357 -3.72 -6.09 2.05
N ASP A 358 -3.64 -5.16 1.10
CA ASP A 358 -4.77 -4.77 0.27
C ASP A 358 -4.62 -5.31 -1.14
N SER A 359 -5.72 -5.84 -1.66
CA SER A 359 -5.81 -6.28 -3.05
C SER A 359 -7.09 -5.78 -3.66
N THR A 360 -7.01 -5.24 -4.88
CA THR A 360 -8.17 -4.84 -5.66
C THR A 360 -8.36 -5.83 -6.80
N VAL A 361 -9.57 -6.37 -6.92
CA VAL A 361 -10.00 -7.26 -8.00
C VAL A 361 -11.04 -6.54 -8.84
N ARG A 362 -10.88 -6.57 -10.17
CA ARG A 362 -11.81 -5.92 -11.10
C ARG A 362 -12.21 -6.80 -12.27
N THR A 363 -13.39 -6.55 -12.81
CA THR A 363 -13.76 -7.03 -14.15
C THR A 363 -13.14 -6.13 -15.24
N PRO A 364 -12.81 -6.66 -16.44
CA PRO A 364 -12.24 -5.88 -17.54
C PRO A 364 -13.09 -4.71 -18.03
N ASP A 365 -14.40 -4.77 -17.81
CA ASP A 365 -15.34 -3.70 -18.13
C ASP A 365 -15.51 -2.67 -17.00
N GLY A 366 -14.86 -2.90 -15.85
CA GLY A 366 -14.89 -2.01 -14.69
C GLY A 366 -16.19 -2.01 -13.90
N ASN A 367 -17.13 -2.91 -14.23
CA ASN A 367 -18.45 -2.96 -13.60
C ASN A 367 -18.43 -3.52 -12.18
N VAL A 368 -17.41 -4.31 -11.84
CA VAL A 368 -17.22 -4.85 -10.50
C VAL A 368 -15.83 -4.48 -10.01
N ARG A 369 -15.77 -3.89 -8.83
CA ARG A 369 -14.58 -3.66 -8.02
C ARG A 369 -14.79 -4.32 -6.65
N CYS A 370 -13.79 -5.08 -6.23
CA CYS A 370 -13.73 -5.72 -4.93
C CYS A 370 -12.40 -5.40 -4.29
N ASP A 371 -12.42 -4.83 -3.09
CA ASP A 371 -11.24 -4.55 -2.29
C ASP A 371 -11.16 -5.54 -1.12
N ILE A 372 -10.02 -6.21 -0.99
CA ILE A 372 -9.73 -7.20 0.05
C ILE A 372 -8.69 -6.57 0.97
N TYR A 373 -8.96 -6.55 2.28
CA TYR A 373 -8.04 -6.03 3.29
C TYR A 373 -7.77 -7.09 4.33
N ALA A 374 -6.53 -7.55 4.44
CA ALA A 374 -6.08 -8.45 5.50
C ALA A 374 -5.21 -7.69 6.51
N LEU A 375 -5.59 -7.77 7.78
CA LEU A 375 -4.95 -7.12 8.91
C LEU A 375 -4.51 -8.17 9.93
N PRO A 376 -3.42 -8.91 9.66
CA PRO A 376 -2.88 -9.91 10.59
C PRO A 376 -2.29 -9.27 11.84
N ASP A 377 -2.23 -10.03 12.94
CA ASP A 377 -1.36 -9.69 14.06
C ASP A 377 0.09 -9.68 13.58
N GLN A 378 0.74 -8.54 13.77
CA GLN A 378 2.07 -8.27 13.27
C GLN A 378 3.11 -9.26 13.79
N ARG A 379 3.02 -9.61 15.07
CA ARG A 379 4.02 -10.45 15.76
C ARG A 379 3.86 -11.90 15.36
N GLU A 380 2.62 -12.35 15.24
CA GLU A 380 2.32 -13.71 14.80
C GLU A 380 2.68 -13.92 13.33
N LEU A 381 2.44 -12.92 12.47
CA LEU A 381 2.86 -12.96 11.07
C LEU A 381 4.38 -13.06 10.96
N ALA A 382 5.10 -12.25 11.73
CA ALA A 382 6.55 -12.28 11.74
C ALA A 382 7.11 -13.63 12.22
N ALA A 383 6.54 -14.17 13.30
CA ALA A 383 6.88 -15.49 13.81
C ALA A 383 6.54 -16.61 12.80
N ALA A 384 5.45 -16.48 12.03
CA ALA A 384 5.12 -17.41 10.96
C ALA A 384 6.18 -17.39 9.85
N LEU A 385 6.67 -16.21 9.46
CA LEU A 385 7.65 -16.06 8.38
C LEU A 385 9.06 -16.53 8.74
N ASP A 386 9.47 -16.35 10.00
CA ASP A 386 10.76 -16.83 10.51
C ASP A 386 10.85 -18.37 10.49
N ARG A 387 9.70 -19.07 10.59
CA ARG A 387 9.64 -20.53 10.51
C ARG A 387 9.84 -21.10 9.11
N ILE A 388 9.59 -20.30 8.08
CA ILE A 388 9.72 -20.75 6.68
C ILE A 388 11.23 -20.80 6.38
N GLU A 389 11.70 -21.60 5.42
CA GLU A 389 13.06 -21.44 4.88
C GLU A 389 13.06 -20.29 3.84
N PRO A 390 14.14 -19.50 3.67
CA PRO A 390 14.19 -18.50 2.60
C PRO A 390 13.89 -19.20 1.28
N ALA A 391 13.00 -18.63 0.45
CA ALA A 391 12.82 -19.15 -0.90
C ALA A 391 14.19 -19.19 -1.58
N ALA A 392 14.56 -20.32 -2.17
CA ALA A 392 15.72 -20.34 -3.04
C ALA A 392 15.51 -19.24 -4.09
N THR A 393 16.44 -18.29 -4.20
CA THR A 393 16.54 -17.43 -5.37
C THR A 393 16.75 -18.37 -6.56
N ASP A 394 15.66 -18.81 -7.18
CA ASP A 394 15.71 -19.66 -8.36
C ASP A 394 16.23 -18.78 -9.49
N GLY A 395 17.54 -18.80 -9.65
CA GLY A 395 18.22 -18.30 -10.83
C GLY A 395 17.82 -19.19 -12.00
N GLY A 396 16.71 -18.85 -12.65
CA GLY A 396 16.28 -19.42 -13.91
C GLY A 396 14.80 -19.76 -13.96
N LEU A 397 14.04 -18.95 -14.68
CA LEU A 397 12.73 -19.33 -15.20
C LEU A 397 12.82 -20.68 -15.96
N PRO A 398 11.88 -21.60 -15.77
CA PRO A 398 11.76 -22.76 -16.65
C PRO A 398 11.36 -22.28 -18.06
N ARG A 399 12.03 -22.87 -19.05
CA ARG A 399 11.95 -22.53 -20.47
C ARG A 399 10.58 -22.76 -21.12
#